data_AF-A0A8H7B0T5-F1
#
_entry.id   AF-A0A8H7B0T5-F1
#
_cell.length_a   1.000
_cell.length_b   1.000
_cell.length_c   1.000
_cell.angle_alpha   90.00
_cell.angle_beta   90.00
_cell.angle_gamma   90.00
#
_symmetry.space_group_name_H-M   'P 1'
#
loop_
_entity.id
_entity.type
_entity.pdbx_description
1 polymer ?
#
loop_
_entity_poly.entity_id
_entity_poly.type
_entity_poly.pdbx_seq_one_letter_code
_entity_poly.pdbx_strand_id
1 'polypeptide(L)'
;MSSSHLPCSDPYIYPRTRGAPEIVSLEVGSGSDTEVLEAPLRCLRLISYYFNDHLHGTSEFFIVPNSSPSLFRIFLKFLETGNLYRLDSDETTNRRFSFGTLIDIFEFAKDFEIDTLRNAALNEFFLRIFDNPDRLPYKYISDIYEATSSDSSLRSLIVDVIVYIGTKQEMKEWKDDLPKEFMMNCLTAANEDEIVPFSGDRSEVEVMEWLNEMKGKLCYLFHVHDLEPEPESPQMRTFVKNRKSRLGKRARRRQEEERAREDSDEEGEIDTERQKLADDDAAERMRYLMEPLPARARY
;
A
#
# COMPACT_ATOMS: atom_id res chain seq x y z
N MET A 1 6.11 17.59 10.95
CA MET A 1 6.74 16.34 11.42
C MET A 1 5.65 15.27 11.41
N SER A 2 5.59 14.46 10.35
CA SER A 2 4.59 13.39 10.23
C SER A 2 5.03 12.25 11.17
N SER A 3 4.12 11.76 12.02
CA SER A 3 4.40 10.61 12.88
C SER A 3 4.84 9.43 12.00
N SER A 4 6.08 8.97 12.21
CA SER A 4 6.63 7.75 11.61
C SER A 4 5.98 6.48 12.15
N HIS A 5 5.04 6.63 13.09
CA HIS A 5 4.35 5.53 13.76
C HIS A 5 2.94 5.36 13.18
N LEU A 6 2.62 4.14 12.78
CA LEU A 6 1.26 3.73 12.43
C LEU A 6 0.54 3.29 13.70
N PRO A 7 -0.63 3.87 14.02
CA PRO A 7 -1.36 3.47 15.21
C PRO A 7 -1.85 2.03 15.06
N CYS A 8 -1.33 1.12 15.88
CA CYS A 8 -1.89 -0.20 16.13
C CYS A 8 -2.88 -0.10 17.29
N SER A 9 -4.04 -0.74 17.22
CA SER A 9 -4.98 -0.79 18.36
C SER A 9 -4.49 -1.67 19.50
N ASP A 10 -3.58 -2.60 19.22
CA ASP A 10 -2.95 -3.47 20.22
C ASP A 10 -1.42 -3.54 19.99
N PRO A 11 -0.67 -2.48 20.33
CA PRO A 11 0.78 -2.48 20.17
C PRO A 11 1.43 -3.39 21.21
N TYR A 12 2.51 -4.08 20.83
CA TYR A 12 3.29 -4.84 21.80
C TYR A 12 3.88 -3.91 22.87
N ILE A 13 3.66 -4.27 24.13
CA ILE A 13 4.20 -3.56 25.30
C ILE A 13 5.13 -4.52 26.02
N TYR A 14 6.42 -4.19 26.09
CA TYR A 14 7.39 -4.98 26.82
C TYR A 14 6.95 -5.17 28.29
N PRO A 15 6.76 -6.42 28.74
CA PRO A 15 6.29 -6.70 30.09
C PRO A 15 7.39 -6.38 31.10
N ARG A 16 7.22 -5.29 31.86
CA ARG A 16 8.15 -4.94 32.95
C ARG A 16 8.07 -6.00 34.06
N THR A 17 9.14 -6.76 34.26
CA THR A 17 9.26 -7.73 35.35
C THR A 17 9.91 -7.11 36.59
N ARG A 18 9.42 -7.47 37.78
CA ARG A 18 10.11 -7.23 39.05
C ARG A 18 10.92 -8.49 39.39
N GLY A 19 12.20 -8.52 39.06
CA GLY A 19 13.11 -9.64 39.32
C GLY A 19 14.09 -9.88 38.17
N ALA A 20 15.08 -10.74 38.39
CA ALA A 20 15.96 -11.19 37.32
C ALA A 20 15.14 -11.97 36.27
N PRO A 21 15.31 -11.69 34.96
CA PRO A 21 14.60 -12.41 33.92
C PRO A 21 15.04 -13.88 33.91
N GLU A 22 14.08 -14.79 33.80
CA GLU A 22 14.36 -16.18 33.48
C GLU A 22 14.79 -16.24 32.01
N ILE A 23 15.99 -16.75 31.76
CA ILE A 23 16.61 -16.79 30.42
C ILE A 23 16.55 -18.23 29.90
N VAL A 24 16.23 -18.37 28.62
CA VAL A 24 16.34 -19.62 27.87
C VAL A 24 17.39 -19.45 26.77
N SER A 25 18.21 -20.49 26.55
CA SER A 25 19.13 -20.57 25.42
C SER A 25 18.42 -21.23 24.24
N LEU A 26 18.52 -20.61 23.07
CA LEU A 26 17.83 -20.99 21.86
C LEU A 26 18.86 -21.35 20.79
N GLU A 27 18.87 -22.59 20.34
CA GLU A 27 19.61 -22.97 19.14
C GLU A 27 18.79 -22.61 17.91
N VAL A 28 19.32 -21.72 17.08
CA VAL A 28 18.65 -21.12 15.92
C VAL A 28 19.53 -21.37 14.69
N GLY A 29 18.92 -21.63 13.53
CA GLY A 29 19.67 -21.93 12.30
C GLY A 29 19.90 -23.42 12.07
N SER A 30 20.70 -23.73 11.04
CA SER A 30 21.03 -25.11 10.68
C SER A 30 22.45 -25.22 10.13
N GLY A 31 23.09 -26.38 10.36
CA GLY A 31 24.40 -26.69 9.83
C GLY A 31 25.48 -25.73 10.34
N SER A 32 26.17 -25.06 9.42
CA SER A 32 27.24 -24.11 9.77
C SER A 32 26.75 -22.72 10.20
N ASP A 33 25.46 -22.43 10.03
CA ASP A 33 24.83 -21.16 10.40
C ASP A 33 24.11 -21.26 11.76
N THR A 34 24.32 -22.34 12.51
CA THR A 34 23.71 -22.50 13.82
C THR A 34 24.31 -21.53 14.84
N GLU A 35 23.44 -20.83 15.58
CA GLU A 35 23.79 -19.92 16.66
C GLU A 35 23.02 -20.27 17.93
N VAL A 36 23.62 -20.00 19.09
CA VAL A 36 22.93 -20.05 20.38
C VAL A 36 22.62 -18.62 20.83
N LEU A 37 21.35 -18.31 21.00
CA LEU A 37 20.84 -16.99 21.39
C LEU A 37 20.13 -17.07 22.73
N GLU A 38 20.32 -16.07 23.59
CA GLU A 38 19.64 -15.97 24.88
C GLU A 38 18.43 -15.04 24.80
N ALA A 39 17.33 -15.43 25.45
CA ALA A 39 16.10 -14.65 25.42
C ALA A 39 15.32 -14.76 26.75
N PRO A 40 14.59 -13.70 27.16
CA PRO A 40 13.71 -13.78 28.33
C PRO A 40 12.54 -14.73 28.07
N LEU A 41 12.50 -15.87 28.77
CA LEU A 41 11.51 -16.94 28.59
C LEU A 41 10.07 -16.41 28.65
N ARG A 42 9.79 -15.57 29.66
CA ARG A 42 8.46 -14.98 29.82
C ARG A 42 8.05 -14.10 28.64
N CYS A 43 8.98 -13.38 28.02
CA CYS A 43 8.64 -12.49 26.90
C CYS A 43 8.30 -13.31 25.64
N LEU A 44 9.06 -14.38 25.38
CA LEU A 44 8.76 -15.32 24.28
C LEU A 44 7.36 -15.90 24.42
N ARG A 45 7.04 -16.45 25.60
CA ARG A 45 5.72 -17.06 25.86
C ARG A 45 4.57 -16.08 25.83
N LEU A 46 4.82 -14.80 26.12
CA LEU A 46 3.76 -13.79 26.12
C LEU A 46 3.43 -13.29 24.72
N ILE A 47 4.42 -13.22 23.83
CA ILE A 47 4.24 -12.65 22.49
C ILE A 47 3.92 -13.70 21.42
N SER A 48 4.24 -14.97 21.68
CA SER A 48 4.18 -16.06 20.70
C SER A 48 3.41 -17.23 21.27
N TYR A 49 2.33 -17.62 20.58
CA TYR A 49 1.58 -18.82 20.93
C TYR A 49 2.43 -20.09 20.77
N TYR A 50 3.19 -20.17 19.67
CA TYR A 50 4.16 -21.24 19.46
C TYR A 50 5.10 -21.42 20.66
N PHE A 51 5.78 -20.36 21.11
CA PHE A 51 6.71 -20.48 22.25
C PHE A 51 5.98 -20.72 23.56
N ASN A 52 4.76 -20.21 23.74
CA ASN A 52 3.95 -20.53 24.91
C ASN A 52 3.67 -22.04 25.03
N ASP A 53 3.38 -22.68 23.91
CA ASP A 53 2.98 -24.09 23.84
C ASP A 53 4.18 -25.05 23.78
N HIS A 54 5.34 -24.59 23.32
CA HIS A 54 6.53 -25.44 23.17
C HIS A 54 7.59 -25.24 24.27
N LEU A 55 7.61 -24.08 24.94
CA LEU A 55 8.51 -23.83 26.07
C LEU A 55 7.81 -24.18 27.39
N HIS A 56 7.99 -25.43 27.82
CA HIS A 56 7.50 -25.93 29.09
C HIS A 56 8.64 -26.28 30.06
N GLY A 57 8.52 -25.83 31.30
CA GLY A 57 9.52 -26.06 32.34
C GLY A 57 10.74 -25.14 32.25
N THR A 58 11.74 -25.39 33.11
CA THR A 58 13.00 -24.63 33.19
C THR A 58 14.09 -25.21 32.29
N SER A 59 13.75 -25.81 31.15
CA SER A 59 14.78 -26.31 30.23
C SER A 59 15.61 -25.13 29.75
N GLU A 60 16.88 -25.11 30.14
CA GLU A 60 17.83 -24.04 29.82
C GLU A 60 18.11 -23.93 28.31
N PHE A 61 17.69 -24.92 27.52
CA PHE A 61 18.01 -25.07 26.10
C PHE A 61 16.81 -25.53 25.26
N PHE A 62 16.55 -24.86 24.14
CA PHE A 62 15.49 -25.18 23.18
C PHE A 62 15.96 -24.99 21.74
N ILE A 63 15.60 -25.91 20.84
CA ILE A 63 15.97 -25.84 19.41
C ILE A 63 14.80 -25.21 18.64
N VAL A 64 15.05 -24.10 17.97
CA VAL A 64 14.06 -23.35 17.20
C VAL A 64 14.02 -23.91 15.76
N PRO A 65 12.93 -24.57 15.34
CA PRO A 65 12.88 -25.20 14.03
C PRO A 65 12.91 -24.18 12.89
N ASN A 66 13.58 -24.54 11.78
CA ASN A 66 13.52 -23.84 10.48
C ASN A 66 13.68 -22.31 10.56
N SER A 67 14.51 -21.82 11.48
CA SER A 67 14.64 -20.40 11.75
C SER A 67 15.95 -19.83 11.22
N SER A 68 15.89 -18.63 10.65
CA SER A 68 17.08 -17.86 10.27
C SER A 68 17.63 -17.12 11.50
N PRO A 69 18.92 -17.26 11.85
CA PRO A 69 19.53 -16.52 12.96
C PRO A 69 19.37 -15.00 12.83
N SER A 70 19.42 -14.47 11.60
CA SER A 70 19.25 -13.03 11.36
C SER A 70 17.83 -12.55 11.64
N LEU A 71 16.80 -13.28 11.21
CA LEU A 71 15.39 -12.97 11.52
C LEU A 71 15.12 -13.12 13.02
N PHE A 72 15.72 -14.13 13.66
CA PHE A 72 15.56 -14.33 15.09
C PHE A 72 16.18 -13.18 15.89
N ARG A 73 17.35 -12.67 15.51
CA ARG A 73 17.95 -11.48 16.14
C ARG A 73 17.08 -10.23 15.97
N ILE A 74 16.44 -10.05 14.82
CA ILE A 74 15.47 -8.97 14.61
C ILE A 74 14.28 -9.13 15.58
N PHE A 75 13.77 -10.35 15.72
CA PHE A 75 12.71 -10.65 16.68
C PHE A 75 13.12 -10.40 18.13
N LEU A 76 14.33 -10.82 18.55
CA LEU A 76 14.83 -10.50 19.90
C LEU A 76 14.94 -8.99 20.11
N LYS A 77 15.37 -8.24 19.09
CA LYS A 77 15.40 -6.78 19.21
C LYS A 77 14.01 -6.17 19.29
N PHE A 78 13.05 -6.73 18.56
CA PHE A 78 11.64 -6.36 18.64
C PHE A 78 11.06 -6.65 20.03
N LEU A 79 11.39 -7.78 20.64
CA LEU A 79 10.99 -8.11 22.02
C LEU A 79 11.43 -7.05 23.02
N GLU A 80 12.65 -6.52 22.90
CA GLU A 80 13.18 -5.52 23.81
C GLU A 80 12.52 -4.14 23.66
N THR A 81 12.15 -3.78 22.43
CA THR A 81 11.89 -2.39 22.06
C THR A 81 10.47 -2.12 21.56
N GLY A 82 9.75 -3.16 21.15
CA GLY A 82 8.46 -3.09 20.46
C GLY A 82 8.51 -2.44 19.07
N ASN A 83 9.70 -2.22 18.50
CA ASN A 83 9.83 -1.65 17.15
C ASN A 83 10.78 -2.51 16.31
N LEU A 84 10.60 -2.48 14.98
CA LEU A 84 11.49 -3.16 14.05
C LEU A 84 12.81 -2.39 13.92
N TYR A 85 13.93 -3.05 14.19
CA TYR A 85 15.27 -2.47 14.09
C TYR A 85 16.18 -3.28 13.19
N ARG A 86 16.87 -2.60 12.27
CA ARG A 86 17.90 -3.22 11.44
C ARG A 86 19.18 -3.36 12.26
N LEU A 87 19.77 -4.56 12.25
CA LEU A 87 20.94 -4.88 13.07
C LEU A 87 22.21 -4.13 12.63
N ASP A 88 22.33 -3.82 11.33
CA ASP A 88 23.54 -3.26 10.71
C ASP A 88 23.47 -1.75 10.37
N SER A 89 22.52 -1.00 10.94
CA SER A 89 22.39 0.43 10.62
C SER A 89 23.06 1.31 11.67
N ASP A 90 24.17 1.95 11.30
CA ASP A 90 24.58 3.21 11.90
C ASP A 90 23.45 4.24 11.74
N GLU A 91 23.25 5.11 12.74
CA GLU A 91 22.10 6.01 12.84
C GLU A 91 21.85 6.94 11.62
N THR A 92 22.81 7.01 10.69
CA THR A 92 22.92 7.97 9.58
C THR A 92 22.45 7.45 8.22
N THR A 93 22.19 6.15 8.03
CA THR A 93 21.72 5.59 6.74
C THR A 93 20.25 5.18 6.78
N ASN A 94 19.57 5.29 5.63
CA ASN A 94 18.12 5.10 5.48
C ASN A 94 17.64 3.82 6.17
N ARG A 95 16.87 4.00 7.26
CA ARG A 95 16.61 2.99 8.31
C ARG A 95 15.57 1.92 7.94
N ARG A 96 14.97 2.00 6.75
CA ARG A 96 13.87 1.11 6.34
C ARG A 96 14.41 -0.25 5.87
N PHE A 97 13.75 -1.32 6.29
CA PHE A 97 13.95 -2.66 5.74
C PHE A 97 13.61 -2.71 4.25
N SER A 98 14.23 -3.64 3.52
CA SER A 98 13.84 -3.94 2.14
C SER A 98 12.47 -4.62 2.12
N PHE A 99 11.75 -4.56 0.99
CA PHE A 99 10.48 -5.28 0.86
C PHE A 99 10.66 -6.79 1.07
N GLY A 100 11.71 -7.39 0.48
CA GLY A 100 12.05 -8.80 0.70
C GLY A 100 12.22 -9.14 2.18
N THR A 101 13.04 -8.38 2.91
CA THR A 101 13.22 -8.61 4.35
C THR A 101 11.94 -8.44 5.16
N LEU A 102 11.04 -7.53 4.76
CA LEU A 102 9.75 -7.37 5.43
C LEU A 102 8.81 -8.55 5.16
N ILE A 103 8.89 -9.16 3.98
CA ILE A 103 8.18 -10.41 3.65
C ILE A 103 8.74 -11.54 4.53
N ASP A 104 10.06 -11.69 4.60
CA ASP A 104 10.71 -12.71 5.43
C ASP A 104 10.33 -12.56 6.93
N ILE A 105 10.30 -11.32 7.45
CA ILE A 105 9.87 -11.05 8.84
C ILE A 105 8.39 -11.39 9.02
N PHE A 106 7.54 -11.07 8.04
CA PHE A 106 6.10 -11.35 8.10
C PHE A 106 5.83 -12.86 8.12
N GLU A 107 6.54 -13.64 7.31
CA GLU A 107 6.47 -15.11 7.31
C GLU A 107 7.00 -15.69 8.62
N PHE A 108 8.18 -15.25 9.06
CA PHE A 108 8.75 -15.68 10.33
C PHE A 108 7.76 -15.44 11.49
N ALA A 109 7.11 -14.27 11.52
CA ALA A 109 6.12 -13.96 12.54
C ALA A 109 4.90 -14.89 12.46
N LYS A 110 4.48 -15.32 11.26
CA LYS A 110 3.42 -16.30 11.09
C LYS A 110 3.83 -17.69 11.60
N ASP A 111 5.02 -18.16 11.22
CA ASP A 111 5.52 -19.49 11.59
C ASP A 111 5.66 -19.67 13.11
N PHE A 112 5.98 -18.58 13.82
CA PHE A 112 6.07 -18.56 15.28
C PHE A 112 4.84 -17.95 15.97
N GLU A 113 3.75 -17.71 15.24
CA GLU A 113 2.47 -17.19 15.78
C GLU A 113 2.65 -15.91 16.63
N ILE A 114 3.30 -14.90 16.05
CA ILE A 114 3.69 -13.62 16.66
C ILE A 114 2.97 -12.45 15.98
N ASP A 115 1.68 -12.29 16.23
CA ASP A 115 0.84 -11.33 15.49
C ASP A 115 1.33 -9.88 15.59
N THR A 116 1.84 -9.47 16.76
CA THR A 116 2.37 -8.11 16.92
C THR A 116 3.60 -7.83 16.03
N LEU A 117 4.45 -8.83 15.79
CA LEU A 117 5.59 -8.73 14.87
C LEU A 117 5.10 -8.74 13.41
N ARG A 118 4.13 -9.60 13.09
CA ARG A 118 3.48 -9.66 11.77
C ARG A 118 2.86 -8.31 11.40
N ASN A 119 2.13 -7.69 12.33
CA ASN A 119 1.53 -6.37 12.17
C ASN A 119 2.59 -5.25 12.04
N ALA A 120 3.70 -5.35 12.78
CA ALA A 120 4.81 -4.41 12.66
C ALA A 120 5.49 -4.49 11.29
N ALA A 121 5.68 -5.69 10.75
CA ALA A 121 6.23 -5.89 9.40
C ALA A 121 5.29 -5.29 8.34
N LEU A 122 3.98 -5.54 8.46
CA LEU A 122 2.98 -4.99 7.57
C LEU A 122 2.92 -3.45 7.61
N ASN A 123 3.02 -2.87 8.81
CA ASN A 123 3.11 -1.43 9.01
C ASN A 123 4.32 -0.84 8.26
N GLU A 124 5.49 -1.43 8.44
CA GLU A 124 6.70 -0.95 7.77
C GLU A 124 6.66 -1.16 6.25
N PHE A 125 6.03 -2.23 5.79
CA PHE A 125 5.80 -2.47 4.37
C PHE A 125 4.95 -1.35 3.77
N PHE A 126 3.84 -1.00 4.42
CA PHE A 126 2.99 0.12 3.99
C PHE A 126 3.71 1.46 4.07
N LEU A 127 4.43 1.75 5.16
CA LEU A 127 5.16 3.02 5.31
C LEU A 127 6.21 3.21 4.22
N ARG A 128 6.85 2.13 3.76
CA ARG A 128 7.80 2.19 2.65
C ARG A 128 7.12 2.64 1.34
N ILE A 129 5.90 2.17 1.08
CA ILE A 129 5.08 2.62 -0.05
C ILE A 129 4.62 4.06 0.17
N PHE A 130 4.15 4.39 1.37
CA PHE A 130 3.72 5.74 1.73
C PHE A 130 4.83 6.78 1.51
N ASP A 131 6.07 6.44 1.87
CA ASP A 131 7.23 7.31 1.72
C ASP A 131 7.67 7.45 0.25
N ASN A 132 7.34 6.49 -0.62
CA ASN A 132 7.75 6.46 -2.04
C ASN A 132 6.65 5.81 -2.92
N PRO A 133 5.52 6.50 -3.17
CA PRO A 133 4.38 5.91 -3.89
C PRO A 133 4.70 5.50 -5.33
N ASP A 134 5.69 6.13 -5.96
CA ASP A 134 6.12 5.80 -7.33
C ASP A 134 7.01 4.54 -7.42
N ARG A 135 7.31 3.90 -6.28
CA ARG A 135 8.19 2.72 -6.20
C ARG A 135 7.47 1.52 -5.60
N LEU A 136 6.40 1.12 -6.28
CA LEU A 136 5.58 -0.03 -5.90
C LEU A 136 6.35 -1.35 -6.01
N PRO A 137 6.11 -2.32 -5.12
CA PRO A 137 6.93 -3.52 -4.99
C PRO A 137 6.56 -4.63 -5.99
N TYR A 138 6.33 -4.31 -7.27
CA TYR A 138 5.89 -5.30 -8.29
C TYR A 138 6.79 -6.53 -8.36
N LYS A 139 8.11 -6.33 -8.27
CA LYS A 139 9.12 -7.40 -8.25
C LYS A 139 8.84 -8.48 -7.19
N TYR A 140 8.25 -8.11 -6.06
CA TYR A 140 8.06 -9.00 -4.92
C TYR A 140 6.65 -9.61 -4.88
N ILE A 141 5.78 -9.32 -5.85
CA ILE A 141 4.39 -9.82 -5.82
C ILE A 141 4.37 -11.35 -5.94
N SER A 142 5.23 -11.93 -6.78
CA SER A 142 5.35 -13.39 -6.90
C SER A 142 5.85 -14.00 -5.61
N ASP A 143 6.90 -13.44 -5.00
CA ASP A 143 7.42 -13.88 -3.70
C ASP A 143 6.32 -13.84 -2.63
N ILE A 144 5.51 -12.77 -2.56
CA ILE A 144 4.38 -12.65 -1.61
C ILE A 144 3.35 -13.77 -1.83
N TYR A 145 3.02 -14.09 -3.09
CA TYR A 145 2.03 -15.12 -3.40
C TYR A 145 2.58 -16.54 -3.25
N GLU A 146 3.89 -16.74 -3.31
CA GLU A 146 4.49 -18.04 -2.99
C GLU A 146 4.58 -18.25 -1.47
N ALA A 147 4.93 -17.18 -0.75
CA ALA A 147 5.12 -17.11 0.69
C ALA A 147 3.83 -17.30 1.52
N THR A 148 2.75 -16.68 1.08
CA THR A 148 1.57 -16.47 1.94
C THR A 148 0.35 -17.27 1.49
N SER A 149 -0.63 -17.46 2.37
CA SER A 149 -1.93 -18.06 2.06
C SER A 149 -2.87 -17.05 1.39
N SER A 150 -3.95 -17.53 0.76
CA SER A 150 -4.91 -16.71 0.02
C SER A 150 -5.64 -15.64 0.86
N ASP A 151 -5.77 -15.88 2.17
CA ASP A 151 -6.36 -15.00 3.17
C ASP A 151 -5.37 -13.98 3.78
N SER A 152 -4.09 -14.05 3.39
CA SER A 152 -3.04 -13.21 3.96
C SER A 152 -3.33 -11.72 3.87
N SER A 153 -3.24 -11.03 5.01
CA SER A 153 -3.33 -9.57 5.10
C SER A 153 -2.29 -8.84 4.24
N LEU A 154 -1.11 -9.44 4.01
CA LEU A 154 -0.10 -8.87 3.10
C LEU A 154 -0.54 -8.92 1.63
N ARG A 155 -1.18 -10.02 1.19
CA ARG A 155 -1.76 -10.11 -0.17
C ARG A 155 -2.87 -9.09 -0.37
N SER A 156 -3.77 -9.00 0.61
CA SER A 156 -4.89 -8.06 0.57
C SER A 156 -4.39 -6.61 0.50
N LEU A 157 -3.41 -6.26 1.34
CA LEU A 157 -2.82 -4.91 1.33
C LEU A 157 -2.18 -4.58 -0.02
N ILE A 158 -1.36 -5.48 -0.59
CA ILE A 158 -0.68 -5.18 -1.85
C ILE A 158 -1.68 -5.06 -3.01
N VAL A 159 -2.75 -5.87 -3.02
CA VAL A 159 -3.82 -5.75 -4.01
C VAL A 159 -4.48 -4.38 -3.94
N ASP A 160 -4.89 -3.94 -2.75
CA ASP A 160 -5.55 -2.63 -2.56
C ASP A 160 -4.63 -1.48 -2.99
N VAL A 161 -3.35 -1.55 -2.64
CA VAL A 161 -2.34 -0.56 -3.05
C VAL A 161 -2.17 -0.53 -4.57
N ILE A 162 -1.96 -1.67 -5.23
CA ILE A 162 -1.67 -1.71 -6.66
C ILE A 162 -2.90 -1.35 -7.50
N VAL A 163 -4.10 -1.75 -7.08
CA VAL A 163 -5.36 -1.36 -7.74
C VAL A 163 -5.56 0.16 -7.69
N TYR A 164 -5.20 0.80 -6.57
CA TYR A 164 -5.41 2.23 -6.38
C TYR A 164 -4.25 3.11 -6.86
N ILE A 165 -3.00 2.71 -6.71
CA ILE A 165 -1.84 3.55 -7.02
C ILE A 165 -1.15 3.12 -8.31
N GLY A 166 -1.21 1.83 -8.64
CA GLY A 166 -0.55 1.27 -9.81
C GLY A 166 -0.99 1.92 -11.12
N THR A 167 -0.11 1.84 -12.12
CA THR A 167 -0.32 2.46 -13.42
C THR A 167 -0.44 1.42 -14.54
N LYS A 168 -1.11 1.78 -15.64
CA LYS A 168 -1.17 0.95 -16.85
C LYS A 168 0.21 0.59 -17.39
N GLN A 169 1.21 1.46 -17.21
CA GLN A 169 2.56 1.25 -17.71
C GLN A 169 3.28 0.17 -16.91
N GLU A 170 3.29 0.27 -15.58
CA GLU A 170 3.90 -0.74 -14.72
C GLU A 170 3.21 -2.09 -14.90
N MET A 171 1.88 -2.11 -14.99
CA MET A 171 1.16 -3.35 -15.25
C MET A 171 1.55 -4.00 -16.58
N LYS A 172 1.87 -3.21 -17.61
CA LYS A 172 2.36 -3.75 -18.90
C LYS A 172 3.79 -4.26 -18.81
N GLU A 173 4.64 -3.60 -18.02
CA GLU A 173 6.03 -3.98 -17.80
C GLU A 173 6.13 -5.30 -17.05
N TRP A 174 5.34 -5.47 -15.98
CA TRP A 174 5.41 -6.63 -15.09
C TRP A 174 4.45 -7.77 -15.44
N LYS A 175 3.56 -7.61 -16.43
CA LYS A 175 2.47 -8.56 -16.74
C LYS A 175 2.90 -10.04 -16.83
N ASP A 176 4.11 -10.30 -17.31
CA ASP A 176 4.59 -11.65 -17.58
C ASP A 176 5.18 -12.31 -16.33
N ASP A 177 5.58 -11.49 -15.34
CA ASP A 177 6.12 -11.93 -14.06
C ASP A 177 5.06 -12.02 -12.96
N LEU A 178 3.87 -11.42 -13.16
CA LEU A 178 2.82 -11.36 -12.14
C LEU A 178 1.99 -12.66 -12.08
N PRO A 179 1.68 -13.16 -10.87
CA PRO A 179 0.81 -14.33 -10.71
C PRO A 179 -0.58 -14.09 -11.28
N LYS A 180 -1.16 -15.11 -11.93
CA LYS A 180 -2.55 -15.03 -12.43
C LYS A 180 -3.55 -14.79 -11.31
N GLU A 181 -3.32 -15.39 -10.14
CA GLU A 181 -4.15 -15.20 -8.95
C GLU A 181 -4.14 -13.74 -8.50
N PHE A 182 -2.98 -13.08 -8.52
CA PHE A 182 -2.87 -11.65 -8.22
C PHE A 182 -3.72 -10.80 -9.16
N MET A 183 -3.64 -11.06 -10.47
CA MET A 183 -4.46 -10.34 -11.45
C MET A 183 -5.96 -10.52 -11.20
N MET A 184 -6.41 -11.73 -10.85
CA MET A 184 -7.80 -11.99 -10.48
C MET A 184 -8.20 -11.22 -9.22
N ASN A 185 -7.35 -11.20 -8.20
CA ASN A 185 -7.61 -10.47 -6.96
C ASN A 185 -7.72 -8.96 -7.22
N CYS A 186 -6.88 -8.38 -8.08
CA CYS A 186 -6.99 -6.98 -8.48
C CYS A 186 -8.31 -6.67 -9.19
N LEU A 187 -8.75 -7.52 -10.13
CA LEU A 187 -10.01 -7.32 -10.84
C LEU A 187 -11.22 -7.43 -9.90
N THR A 188 -11.19 -8.39 -8.97
CA THR A 188 -12.22 -8.56 -7.94
C THR A 188 -12.28 -7.33 -7.03
N ALA A 189 -11.15 -6.90 -6.47
CA ALA A 189 -11.07 -5.73 -5.61
C ALA A 189 -11.54 -4.44 -6.33
N ALA A 190 -11.13 -4.24 -7.59
CA ALA A 190 -11.55 -3.09 -8.37
C ALA A 190 -13.07 -3.07 -8.65
N ASN A 191 -13.65 -4.24 -8.92
CA ASN A 191 -15.08 -4.38 -9.11
C ASN A 191 -15.86 -4.10 -7.81
N GLU A 192 -15.39 -4.61 -6.67
CA GLU A 192 -15.99 -4.34 -5.36
C GLU A 192 -15.93 -2.87 -4.96
N ASP A 193 -14.86 -2.18 -5.32
CA ASP A 193 -14.66 -0.76 -5.04
C ASP A 193 -15.27 0.17 -6.10
N GLU A 194 -15.89 -0.40 -7.16
CA GLU A 194 -16.47 0.33 -8.30
C GLU A 194 -15.45 1.28 -8.96
N ILE A 195 -14.19 0.86 -9.09
CA ILE A 195 -13.09 1.65 -9.66
C ILE A 195 -12.50 1.00 -10.92
N VAL A 196 -11.96 1.83 -11.80
CA VAL A 196 -11.12 1.36 -12.90
C VAL A 196 -9.71 1.10 -12.34
N PRO A 197 -9.22 -0.15 -12.33
CA PRO A 197 -7.89 -0.44 -11.81
C PRO A 197 -6.83 0.15 -12.73
N PHE A 198 -5.70 0.53 -12.13
CA PHE A 198 -4.50 0.95 -12.85
C PHE A 198 -4.69 2.19 -13.73
N SER A 199 -5.71 3.02 -13.49
CA SER A 199 -6.08 4.10 -14.41
C SER A 199 -4.89 5.02 -14.73
N GLY A 200 -4.01 5.25 -13.75
CA GLY A 200 -2.86 6.16 -13.88
C GLY A 200 -3.27 7.63 -13.97
N ASP A 201 -4.57 7.93 -13.97
CA ASP A 201 -5.13 9.27 -14.13
C ASP A 201 -5.33 9.98 -12.78
N ARG A 202 -4.93 9.33 -11.68
CA ARG A 202 -5.04 9.88 -10.32
C ARG A 202 -3.91 10.89 -10.10
N SER A 203 -4.27 12.08 -9.64
CA SER A 203 -3.29 13.09 -9.25
C SER A 203 -2.50 12.67 -8.01
N GLU A 204 -1.29 13.20 -7.85
CA GLU A 204 -0.47 12.99 -6.65
C GLU A 204 -1.24 13.33 -5.36
N VAL A 205 -2.08 14.38 -5.41
CA VAL A 205 -2.95 14.77 -4.29
C VAL A 205 -3.93 13.67 -3.93
N GLU A 206 -4.60 13.07 -4.91
CA GLU A 206 -5.56 11.97 -4.69
C GLU A 206 -4.89 10.69 -4.18
N VAL A 207 -3.67 10.39 -4.66
CA VAL A 207 -2.86 9.28 -4.17
C VAL A 207 -2.49 9.50 -2.71
N MET A 208 -1.99 10.68 -2.36
CA MET A 208 -1.61 11.00 -0.98
C MET A 208 -2.81 11.10 -0.04
N GLU A 209 -3.97 11.61 -0.49
CA GLU A 209 -5.21 11.58 0.29
C GLU A 209 -5.61 10.14 0.62
N TRP A 210 -5.59 9.24 -0.37
CA TRP A 210 -5.89 7.83 -0.16
C TRP A 210 -4.88 7.14 0.76
N LEU A 211 -3.59 7.38 0.58
CA LEU A 211 -2.54 6.82 1.44
C LEU A 211 -2.71 7.28 2.89
N ASN A 212 -3.09 8.54 3.13
CA ASN A 212 -3.37 9.03 4.48
C ASN A 212 -4.65 8.42 5.07
N GLU A 213 -5.69 8.21 4.26
CA GLU A 213 -6.90 7.50 4.69
C GLU A 213 -6.58 6.04 5.04
N MET A 214 -5.82 5.36 4.19
CA MET A 214 -5.40 3.97 4.38
C MET A 214 -4.51 3.83 5.62
N LYS A 215 -3.55 4.75 5.82
CA LYS A 215 -2.74 4.86 7.04
C LYS A 215 -3.58 4.86 8.31
N GLY A 216 -4.72 5.56 8.33
CA GLY A 216 -5.63 5.59 9.47
C GLY A 216 -6.49 4.34 9.67
N LYS A 217 -6.57 3.46 8.67
CA LYS A 217 -7.41 2.26 8.67
C LYS A 217 -6.63 0.95 8.63
N LEU A 218 -5.32 1.02 8.41
CA LEU A 218 -4.46 -0.14 8.17
C LEU A 218 -4.62 -1.20 9.26
N CYS A 219 -4.64 -0.76 10.52
CA CYS A 219 -4.85 -1.63 11.66
C CYS A 219 -6.19 -2.37 11.60
N TYR A 220 -7.29 -1.64 11.44
CA TYR A 220 -8.63 -2.23 11.36
C TYR A 220 -8.82 -3.18 10.17
N LEU A 221 -8.14 -2.91 9.04
CA LEU A 221 -8.34 -3.67 7.81
C LEU A 221 -7.42 -4.88 7.68
N PHE A 222 -6.22 -4.83 8.25
CA PHE A 222 -5.17 -5.80 7.94
C PHE A 222 -4.38 -6.32 9.14
N HIS A 223 -4.50 -5.73 10.33
CA HIS A 223 -3.85 -6.29 11.50
C HIS A 223 -4.63 -7.48 12.04
N VAL A 224 -3.90 -8.45 12.57
CA VAL A 224 -4.46 -9.54 13.34
C VAL A 224 -4.38 -9.18 14.82
N HIS A 225 -5.51 -9.21 15.51
CA HIS A 225 -5.63 -8.97 16.94
C HIS A 225 -6.46 -10.11 17.52
N ASP A 226 -5.90 -10.86 18.45
CA ASP A 226 -6.63 -12.00 19.02
C ASP A 226 -7.81 -11.54 19.87
N LEU A 227 -8.99 -11.76 19.31
CA LEU A 227 -10.18 -12.28 19.98
C LEU A 227 -11.14 -13.00 19.01
N GLU A 228 -10.83 -13.12 17.71
CA GLU A 228 -11.62 -13.89 16.74
C GLU A 228 -10.68 -14.57 15.73
N PRO A 229 -11.05 -15.75 15.19
CA PRO A 229 -10.32 -16.38 14.07
C PRO A 229 -10.14 -15.37 12.92
N GLU A 230 -9.07 -15.53 12.12
CA GLU A 230 -8.86 -14.70 10.92
C GLU A 230 -10.21 -14.51 10.21
N PRO A 231 -10.63 -13.25 9.95
CA PRO A 231 -11.90 -13.04 9.30
C PRO A 231 -11.89 -13.83 8.01
N GLU A 232 -12.80 -14.80 7.89
CA GLU A 232 -13.13 -15.40 6.60
C GLU A 232 -13.28 -14.23 5.62
N SER A 233 -12.55 -14.29 4.50
CA SER A 233 -12.54 -13.30 3.42
C SER A 233 -13.87 -12.53 3.37
N PRO A 234 -13.90 -11.19 3.47
CA PRO A 234 -15.10 -10.46 3.90
C PRO A 234 -16.37 -10.80 3.12
N GLN A 235 -17.21 -11.70 3.62
CA GLN A 235 -18.60 -11.83 3.20
C GLN A 235 -19.50 -10.74 3.81
N MET A 236 -18.96 -9.71 4.46
CA MET A 236 -19.76 -8.58 4.95
C MET A 236 -19.09 -7.22 4.71
N ARG A 237 -18.95 -6.83 3.44
CA ARG A 237 -18.91 -5.40 3.08
C ARG A 237 -20.32 -4.80 3.11
N THR A 238 -20.90 -4.63 4.30
CA THR A 238 -22.07 -3.74 4.51
C THR A 238 -21.71 -2.25 4.44
N PHE A 239 -20.60 -1.89 3.79
CA PHE A 239 -20.00 -0.54 3.84
C PHE A 239 -20.31 0.37 2.63
N VAL A 240 -21.07 -0.10 1.62
CA VAL A 240 -21.37 0.70 0.41
C VAL A 240 -22.54 1.68 0.58
N LYS A 241 -23.27 1.69 1.71
CA LYS A 241 -24.39 2.64 1.86
C LYS A 241 -23.95 4.07 2.19
N ASN A 242 -22.74 4.30 2.71
CA ASN A 242 -22.29 5.66 3.10
C ASN A 242 -21.26 6.32 2.17
N ARG A 243 -20.52 5.57 1.32
CA ARG A 243 -19.64 6.15 0.28
C ARG A 243 -20.41 6.95 -0.79
N LYS A 244 -21.66 6.54 -1.08
CA LYS A 244 -22.55 7.19 -2.07
C LYS A 244 -22.90 8.65 -1.76
N SER A 245 -22.81 9.10 -0.51
CA SER A 245 -23.30 10.42 -0.11
C SER A 245 -22.36 11.59 -0.46
N ARG A 246 -21.03 11.38 -0.56
CA ARG A 246 -20.06 12.49 -0.64
C ARG A 246 -19.25 12.52 -1.94
N LEU A 247 -18.75 11.39 -2.41
CA LEU A 247 -17.98 11.31 -3.65
C LEU A 247 -18.88 11.35 -4.89
N GLY A 248 -20.02 10.63 -4.86
CA GLY A 248 -21.04 10.70 -5.92
C GLY A 248 -21.64 12.10 -6.09
N LYS A 249 -21.80 12.87 -5.00
CA LYS A 249 -22.29 14.27 -5.09
C LYS A 249 -21.26 15.22 -5.71
N ARG A 250 -19.96 15.03 -5.47
CA ARG A 250 -18.91 15.88 -6.06
C ARG A 250 -18.65 15.56 -7.54
N ALA A 251 -18.62 14.28 -7.90
CA ALA A 251 -18.46 13.86 -9.29
C ALA A 251 -19.69 14.22 -10.14
N ARG A 252 -20.90 14.03 -9.59
CA ARG A 252 -22.15 14.42 -10.28
C ARG A 252 -22.30 15.94 -10.38
N ARG A 253 -21.85 16.71 -9.38
CA ARG A 253 -21.83 18.17 -9.45
C ARG A 253 -20.80 18.70 -10.46
N ARG A 254 -19.64 18.04 -10.63
CA ARG A 254 -18.70 18.37 -11.72
C ARG A 254 -19.28 18.05 -13.10
N GLN A 255 -19.94 16.91 -13.27
CA GLN A 255 -20.62 16.57 -14.53
C GLN A 255 -21.85 17.45 -14.81
N GLU A 256 -22.61 17.86 -13.80
CA GLU A 256 -23.72 18.81 -13.96
C GLU A 256 -23.19 20.24 -14.22
N GLU A 257 -22.05 20.65 -13.65
CA GLU A 257 -21.41 21.93 -13.95
C GLU A 257 -20.72 21.94 -15.33
N GLU A 258 -20.18 20.82 -15.82
CA GLU A 258 -19.68 20.68 -17.19
C GLU A 258 -20.82 20.65 -18.20
N ARG A 259 -21.90 19.87 -17.96
CA ARG A 259 -23.08 19.88 -18.83
C ARG A 259 -23.83 21.20 -18.83
N ALA A 260 -23.92 21.88 -17.69
CA ALA A 260 -24.54 23.22 -17.65
C ALA A 260 -23.69 24.29 -18.36
N ARG A 261 -22.37 24.06 -18.54
CA ARG A 261 -21.51 24.91 -19.38
C ARG A 261 -21.66 24.57 -20.86
N GLU A 262 -21.73 23.29 -21.20
CA GLU A 262 -21.98 22.82 -22.56
C GLU A 262 -23.39 23.23 -23.06
N ASP A 263 -24.41 23.10 -22.21
CA ASP A 263 -25.79 23.51 -22.52
C ASP A 263 -25.97 25.06 -22.49
N SER A 264 -25.12 25.81 -21.77
CA SER A 264 -25.15 27.29 -21.81
C SER A 264 -24.43 27.89 -23.02
N ASP A 265 -23.63 27.09 -23.72
CA ASP A 265 -22.95 27.48 -24.95
C ASP A 265 -23.76 27.11 -26.21
N GLU A 266 -24.85 26.32 -26.09
CA GLU A 266 -25.75 25.96 -27.20
C GLU A 266 -27.05 26.79 -27.28
N GLU A 267 -27.38 27.63 -26.29
CA GLU A 267 -28.49 28.59 -26.37
C GLU A 267 -28.01 30.06 -26.25
N GLY A 268 -27.00 30.42 -27.03
CA GLY A 268 -26.72 31.81 -27.36
C GLY A 268 -27.30 32.13 -28.73
N GLU A 269 -28.38 32.91 -28.78
CA GLU A 269 -28.92 33.50 -30.02
C GLU A 269 -27.76 33.94 -30.93
N ILE A 270 -27.70 33.36 -32.13
CA ILE A 270 -26.79 33.79 -33.18
C ILE A 270 -27.15 35.25 -33.47
N ASP A 271 -26.32 36.16 -32.97
CA ASP A 271 -26.37 37.59 -33.26
C ASP A 271 -26.09 37.79 -34.76
N THR A 272 -27.16 37.71 -35.55
CA THR A 272 -27.16 37.79 -37.01
C THR A 272 -26.54 39.10 -37.54
N GLU A 273 -26.38 40.14 -36.71
CA GLU A 273 -25.62 41.34 -37.07
C GLU A 273 -24.11 41.13 -37.02
N ARG A 274 -23.59 40.37 -36.04
CA ARG A 274 -22.15 40.08 -35.94
C ARG A 274 -21.67 39.13 -37.02
N GLN A 275 -22.51 38.16 -37.41
CA GLN A 275 -22.19 37.27 -38.53
C GLN A 275 -22.13 38.05 -39.86
N LYS A 276 -23.06 39.00 -40.10
CA LYS A 276 -23.05 39.88 -41.28
C LYS A 276 -21.83 40.79 -41.33
N LEU A 277 -21.42 41.38 -40.21
CA LEU A 277 -20.22 42.23 -40.18
C LEU A 277 -18.93 41.45 -40.48
N ALA A 278 -18.84 40.18 -40.06
CA ALA A 278 -17.69 39.33 -40.36
C ALA A 278 -17.66 38.90 -41.84
N ASP A 279 -18.83 38.61 -42.43
CA ASP A 279 -18.95 38.23 -43.83
C ASP A 279 -18.70 39.43 -44.78
N ASP A 280 -19.12 40.63 -44.39
CA ASP A 280 -18.88 41.86 -45.16
C ASP A 280 -17.38 42.27 -45.13
N ASP A 281 -16.69 42.13 -43.98
CA ASP A 281 -15.25 42.40 -43.87
C ASP A 281 -14.40 41.38 -44.67
N ALA A 282 -14.84 40.11 -44.72
CA ALA A 282 -14.21 39.09 -45.54
C ALA A 282 -14.41 39.34 -47.05
N ALA A 283 -15.60 39.81 -47.45
CA ALA A 283 -15.90 40.16 -48.84
C ALA A 283 -15.13 41.41 -49.32
N GLU A 284 -14.92 42.40 -48.44
CA GLU A 284 -14.14 43.60 -48.75
C GLU A 284 -12.64 43.30 -48.88
N ARG A 285 -12.08 42.43 -48.04
CA ARG A 285 -10.69 41.96 -48.18
C ARG A 285 -10.45 41.17 -49.46
N MET A 286 -11.42 40.40 -49.95
CA MET A 286 -11.30 39.70 -51.24
C MET A 286 -11.36 40.63 -52.45
N ARG A 287 -12.03 41.79 -52.37
CA ARG A 287 -12.02 42.77 -53.47
C ARG A 287 -10.65 43.42 -53.66
N TYR A 288 -9.93 43.71 -52.58
CA TYR A 288 -8.56 44.26 -52.65
C TYR A 288 -7.53 43.28 -53.26
N LEU A 289 -7.79 41.98 -53.22
CA LEU A 289 -6.93 40.96 -53.82
C LEU A 289 -7.20 40.71 -55.31
N MET A 290 -8.30 41.24 -55.85
CA MET A 290 -8.70 41.09 -57.26
C MET A 290 -8.51 42.36 -58.10
N GLU A 291 -7.98 43.44 -57.52
CA GLU A 291 -7.58 44.60 -58.32
C GLU A 291 -6.37 44.27 -59.19
N PRO A 292 -6.44 44.48 -60.52
CA PRO A 292 -5.31 44.22 -61.40
C PRO A 292 -4.18 45.19 -61.07
N LEU A 293 -2.98 44.64 -60.83
CA LEU A 293 -1.77 45.42 -60.58
C LEU A 293 -1.55 46.44 -61.72
N PRO A 294 -1.19 47.70 -61.40
CA PRO A 294 -0.96 48.71 -62.43
C PRO A 294 0.18 48.27 -63.36
N ALA A 295 -0.03 48.46 -64.66
CA ALA A 295 0.91 48.09 -65.70
C ALA A 295 2.28 48.76 -65.43
N ARG A 296 3.32 47.94 -65.23
CA ARG A 296 4.70 48.41 -65.18
C ARG A 296 5.03 49.08 -66.52
N ALA A 297 5.12 50.40 -66.51
CA ALA A 297 5.79 51.16 -67.56
C ALA A 297 7.25 50.69 -67.62
N ARG A 298 7.64 50.18 -68.79
CA ARG A 298 9.04 49.98 -69.16
C ARG A 298 9.71 51.35 -69.14
N TYR A 299 10.79 51.50 -68.38
CA TYR A 299 12.10 52.05 -68.79
C TYR A 299 13.09 51.88 -67.64
#